data_AF-A0A2S8J9K1-F1
#
_entry.id   AF-A0A2S8J9K1-F1
#
_cell.length_a   1.000
_cell.length_b   1.000
_cell.length_c   1.000
_cell.angle_alpha   90.00
_cell.angle_beta   90.00
_cell.angle_gamma   90.00
#
_symmetry.space_group_name_H-M   'P 1'
#
loop_
_entity.id
_entity.type
_entity.pdbx_description
1 polymer ?
#
loop_
_entity_poly.entity_id
_entity_poly.type
_entity_poly.pdbx_seq_one_letter_code
_entity_poly.pdbx_strand_id
1 'polypeptide(L)'
;MSMGVGLRIGSVVSTAVVASNDPGSPDPVVIVRDTVLHMCPDGTAILGGSAPHTIGDTHTVSGFLPRVGDPAGVAVGDGSRYRAEDLVAGAMRCLLRECEPLPDHGGRTGGAPDIMAAYPTRWDSAAVAALRDALDYADMSYLSLVSDAEAAAAWFESEIAERPGQLVGIYHVDDTGATVALIRSGVEAGKAFRFSSGGSPTAQIATALGAFGWLPSNLDAVVVTGDGLIARDSAAIHGFANTVGEKFGVRCVVGPGPEQTAALGAAIRAAGFNPTTHRVTPIGLPPSYDVTEVIDAVVGEPVPSTSTTASRPATRTPNPASAAAVGASPARVSGGTAVATPPEPRAVAQSGDESTSDPTSRASWLVAAAVGLALVLVAIVFVLFVL
;
A
#
# COMPACT_ATOMS: atom_id res chain seq x y z
N MET A 1 -8.23 -10.36 -23.80
CA MET A 1 -8.26 -10.62 -22.36
C MET A 1 -7.75 -9.42 -21.65
N SER A 2 -8.46 -8.95 -20.62
CA SER A 2 -8.00 -7.81 -19.82
C SER A 2 -7.03 -8.29 -18.75
N MET A 3 -5.79 -7.79 -18.80
CA MET A 3 -4.68 -8.12 -17.91
C MET A 3 -4.17 -6.87 -17.22
N GLY A 4 -3.68 -7.06 -16.01
CA GLY A 4 -3.13 -5.98 -15.19
C GLY A 4 -1.99 -6.48 -14.32
N VAL A 5 -1.07 -5.57 -14.04
CA VAL A 5 0.03 -5.80 -13.10
C VAL A 5 -0.24 -5.02 -11.82
N GLY A 6 -0.23 -5.71 -10.69
CA GLY A 6 -0.40 -5.14 -9.37
C GLY A 6 0.88 -5.23 -8.56
N LEU A 7 1.28 -4.15 -7.88
CA LEU A 7 2.49 -4.09 -7.06
C LEU A 7 2.15 -3.71 -5.63
N ARG A 8 2.87 -4.27 -4.64
CA ARG A 8 2.91 -3.77 -3.26
C ARG A 8 4.32 -3.91 -2.73
N ILE A 9 4.88 -2.81 -2.23
CA ILE A 9 6.14 -2.83 -1.47
C ILE A 9 5.78 -2.93 0.00
N GLY A 10 6.02 -4.07 0.63
CA GLY A 10 5.81 -4.31 2.06
C GLY A 10 6.94 -3.81 2.95
N SER A 11 6.75 -3.98 4.25
CA SER A 11 7.78 -3.72 5.25
C SER A 11 8.85 -4.82 5.27
N VAL A 12 8.43 -6.07 5.08
CA VAL A 12 9.29 -7.25 5.04
C VAL A 12 9.26 -7.90 3.66
N VAL A 13 8.09 -7.98 3.01
CA VAL A 13 7.90 -8.68 1.73
C VAL A 13 7.29 -7.75 0.70
N SER A 14 7.85 -7.74 -0.51
CA SER A 14 7.33 -7.00 -1.66
C SER A 14 6.80 -7.97 -2.71
N THR A 15 5.68 -7.63 -3.33
CA THR A 15 4.93 -8.53 -4.21
C THR A 15 4.55 -7.83 -5.51
N ALA A 16 4.70 -8.55 -6.63
CA ALA A 16 4.08 -8.24 -7.89
C ALA A 16 3.12 -9.37 -8.30
N VAL A 17 1.99 -9.00 -8.89
CA VAL A 17 0.99 -9.94 -9.38
C VAL A 17 0.62 -9.57 -10.81
N VAL A 18 0.66 -10.53 -11.72
CA VAL A 18 0.10 -10.41 -13.07
C VAL A 18 -1.17 -11.22 -13.11
N ALA A 19 -2.31 -10.56 -13.30
CA ALA A 19 -3.62 -11.21 -13.29
C ALA A 19 -4.48 -10.79 -14.49
N SER A 20 -5.41 -11.68 -14.86
CA SER A 20 -6.46 -11.43 -15.84
C SER A 20 -7.81 -11.38 -15.14
N ASN A 21 -8.72 -10.52 -15.60
CA ASN A 21 -10.10 -10.47 -15.11
C ASN A 21 -11.07 -11.32 -15.95
N ASP A 22 -10.59 -11.96 -17.00
CA ASP A 22 -11.42 -12.79 -17.88
C ASP A 22 -11.68 -14.16 -17.22
N PRO A 23 -12.95 -14.60 -17.09
CA PRO A 23 -13.26 -15.89 -16.50
C PRO A 23 -12.59 -17.05 -17.23
N GLY A 24 -11.96 -17.96 -16.48
CA GLY A 24 -11.26 -19.12 -17.05
C GLY A 24 -9.88 -18.80 -17.63
N SER A 25 -9.35 -17.59 -17.40
CA SER A 25 -7.95 -17.28 -17.68
C SER A 25 -7.00 -18.07 -16.75
N PRO A 26 -5.71 -18.19 -17.11
CA PRO A 26 -4.72 -18.80 -16.23
C PRO A 26 -4.65 -18.11 -14.86
N ASP A 27 -4.19 -18.89 -13.87
CA ASP A 27 -3.93 -18.40 -12.52
C ASP A 27 -2.96 -17.21 -12.53
N PRO A 28 -3.09 -16.25 -11.59
CA PRO A 28 -2.17 -15.13 -11.51
C PRO A 28 -0.73 -15.58 -11.30
N VAL A 29 0.20 -14.88 -11.93
CA VAL A 29 1.62 -15.03 -11.64
C VAL A 29 1.97 -14.12 -10.48
N VAL A 30 2.44 -14.69 -9.39
CA VAL A 30 2.83 -13.97 -8.17
C VAL A 30 4.35 -14.02 -8.02
N ILE A 31 4.98 -12.85 -7.94
CA ILE A 31 6.42 -12.70 -7.71
C ILE A 31 6.59 -12.08 -6.33
N VAL A 32 7.43 -12.70 -5.51
CA VAL A 32 7.64 -12.32 -4.11
C VAL A 32 9.13 -12.14 -3.84
N ARG A 33 9.49 -11.03 -3.19
CA ARG A 33 10.87 -10.69 -2.81
C ARG A 33 10.91 -10.12 -1.40
N ASP A 34 12.00 -10.34 -0.68
CA ASP A 34 12.26 -9.59 0.54
C ASP A 34 12.38 -8.09 0.23
N THR A 35 11.92 -7.24 1.13
CA THR A 35 12.00 -5.78 1.01
C THR A 35 13.40 -5.30 1.43
N VAL A 36 14.39 -5.76 0.67
CA VAL A 36 15.80 -5.43 0.81
C VAL A 36 16.31 -5.01 -0.55
N LEU A 37 16.69 -3.76 -0.71
CA LEU A 37 17.18 -3.22 -1.98
C LEU A 37 18.71 -3.19 -1.98
N HIS A 38 19.31 -3.87 -2.95
CA HIS A 38 20.74 -3.86 -3.21
C HIS A 38 21.03 -2.93 -4.39
N MET A 39 21.72 -1.82 -4.14
CA MET A 39 22.18 -0.88 -5.16
C MET A 39 23.61 -1.24 -5.56
N CYS A 40 23.78 -1.65 -6.81
CA CYS A 40 25.04 -2.12 -7.36
C CYS A 40 25.91 -0.94 -7.84
N PRO A 41 27.25 -1.12 -7.89
CA PRO A 41 28.18 -0.08 -8.38
C PRO A 41 27.93 0.38 -9.82
N ASP A 42 27.30 -0.47 -10.64
CA ASP A 42 26.96 -0.17 -12.03
C ASP A 42 25.67 0.67 -12.19
N GLY A 43 25.07 1.10 -11.07
CA GLY A 43 23.83 1.86 -11.05
C GLY A 43 22.57 1.01 -11.18
N THR A 44 22.71 -0.32 -11.25
CA THR A 44 21.56 -1.23 -11.20
C THR A 44 21.09 -1.46 -9.76
N ALA A 45 19.86 -1.96 -9.61
CA ALA A 45 19.33 -2.37 -8.33
C ALA A 45 18.69 -3.75 -8.42
N ILE A 46 18.82 -4.52 -7.34
CA ILE A 46 18.24 -5.85 -7.17
C ILE A 46 17.41 -5.85 -5.89
N LEU A 47 16.22 -6.45 -5.93
CA LEU A 47 15.32 -6.56 -4.77
C LEU A 47 15.33 -7.97 -4.22
N GLY A 48 15.52 -8.07 -2.91
CA GLY A 48 15.47 -9.30 -2.12
C GLY A 48 16.72 -10.17 -2.22
N GLY A 49 16.72 -11.24 -1.43
CA GLY A 49 17.80 -12.22 -1.41
C GLY A 49 19.09 -11.71 -0.75
N SER A 50 20.19 -12.38 -1.07
CA SER A 50 21.52 -11.97 -0.64
C SER A 50 22.11 -10.93 -1.58
N ALA A 51 22.96 -10.05 -1.05
CA ALA A 51 23.63 -9.05 -1.85
C ALA A 51 24.41 -9.71 -3.02
N PRO A 52 24.27 -9.18 -4.25
CA PRO A 52 24.95 -9.74 -5.41
C PRO A 52 26.48 -9.64 -5.26
N HIS A 53 27.19 -10.64 -5.77
CA HIS A 53 28.64 -10.63 -5.83
C HIS A 53 29.11 -9.74 -6.99
N THR A 54 29.33 -8.46 -6.70
CA THR A 54 29.82 -7.46 -7.66
C THR A 54 31.23 -6.99 -7.30
N ILE A 55 31.94 -6.45 -8.29
CA ILE A 55 33.22 -5.76 -8.06
C ILE A 55 32.90 -4.31 -7.69
N GLY A 56 33.17 -3.93 -6.44
CA GLY A 56 32.85 -2.61 -5.88
C GLY A 56 31.85 -2.68 -4.74
N ASP A 57 31.52 -1.52 -4.16
CA ASP A 57 30.66 -1.44 -2.99
C ASP A 57 29.18 -1.52 -3.37
N THR A 58 28.50 -2.60 -2.97
CA THR A 58 27.04 -2.73 -3.07
C THR A 58 26.39 -2.20 -1.81
N HIS A 59 25.46 -1.25 -1.95
CA HIS A 59 24.72 -0.70 -0.83
C HIS A 59 23.43 -1.48 -0.60
N THR A 60 23.27 -2.06 0.59
CA THR A 60 22.08 -2.83 0.96
C THR A 60 21.21 -2.02 1.91
N VAL A 61 19.93 -1.85 1.58
CA VAL A 61 19.00 -1.00 2.32
C VAL A 61 17.68 -1.72 2.56
N SER A 62 17.20 -1.69 3.80
CA SER A 62 15.89 -2.22 4.21
C SER A 62 15.19 -1.22 5.14
N GLY A 63 13.92 -1.47 5.47
CA GLY A 63 13.17 -0.61 6.40
C GLY A 63 12.92 0.81 5.88
N PHE A 64 12.93 1.00 4.56
CA PHE A 64 12.71 2.31 3.94
C PHE A 64 11.23 2.68 3.81
N LEU A 65 10.31 1.70 3.71
CA LEU A 65 8.87 1.97 3.59
C LEU A 65 8.30 2.82 4.76
N PRO A 66 8.61 2.56 6.04
CA PRO A 66 8.14 3.39 7.15
C PRO A 66 8.72 4.81 7.17
N ARG A 67 9.76 5.09 6.35
CA ARG A 67 10.44 6.39 6.26
C ARG A 67 9.91 7.27 5.13
N VAL A 68 8.93 6.81 4.37
CA VAL A 68 8.28 7.66 3.36
C VAL A 68 7.62 8.87 4.03
N GLY A 69 7.87 10.05 3.46
CA GLY A 69 7.51 11.35 4.02
C GLY A 69 8.52 11.91 5.03
N ASP A 70 9.52 11.13 5.46
CA ASP A 70 10.55 11.59 6.40
C ASP A 70 11.68 12.32 5.65
N PRO A 71 11.88 13.65 5.86
CA PRO A 71 12.93 14.40 5.18
C PRO A 71 14.34 13.97 5.57
N ALA A 72 14.52 13.20 6.66
CA ALA A 72 15.82 12.64 7.01
C ALA A 72 16.28 11.54 6.03
N GLY A 73 15.33 10.93 5.29
CA GLY A 73 15.59 9.82 4.39
C GLY A 73 16.11 8.57 5.09
N VAL A 74 16.80 7.73 4.34
CA VAL A 74 17.40 6.47 4.78
C VAL A 74 18.91 6.56 4.62
N ALA A 75 19.63 6.44 5.74
CA ALA A 75 21.08 6.45 5.75
C ALA A 75 21.63 5.10 5.29
N VAL A 76 22.71 5.16 4.53
CA VAL A 76 23.47 4.01 4.05
C VAL A 76 24.84 4.00 4.74
N GLY A 77 25.49 2.83 4.83
CA GLY A 77 26.69 2.62 5.63
C GLY A 77 27.90 3.50 5.27
N ASP A 78 27.90 4.13 4.10
CA ASP A 78 28.91 5.07 3.62
C ASP A 78 28.64 6.53 4.05
N GLY A 79 27.55 6.78 4.78
CA GLY A 79 27.10 8.10 5.20
C GLY A 79 26.19 8.80 4.18
N SER A 80 25.98 8.22 2.99
CA SER A 80 25.02 8.70 2.01
C SER A 80 23.59 8.54 2.54
N ARG A 81 22.68 9.37 2.01
CA ARG A 81 21.26 9.31 2.35
C ARG A 81 20.43 9.29 1.09
N TYR A 82 19.46 8.38 1.06
CA TYR A 82 18.49 8.27 -0.01
C TYR A 82 17.13 8.69 0.49
N ARG A 83 16.34 9.32 -0.38
CA ARG A 83 14.93 9.50 -0.06
C ARG A 83 14.26 8.13 0.01
N ALA A 84 13.37 7.96 0.97
CA ALA A 84 12.65 6.71 1.14
C ALA A 84 11.79 6.39 -0.08
N GLU A 85 11.22 7.41 -0.71
CA GLU A 85 10.37 7.28 -1.90
C GLU A 85 11.15 6.79 -3.11
N ASP A 86 12.39 7.25 -3.28
CA ASP A 86 13.26 6.80 -4.37
C ASP A 86 13.62 5.31 -4.21
N LEU A 87 13.80 4.85 -2.96
CA LEU A 87 14.03 3.43 -2.66
C LEU A 87 12.77 2.58 -2.92
N VAL A 88 11.58 3.09 -2.58
CA VAL A 88 10.31 2.42 -2.90
C VAL A 88 10.11 2.34 -4.41
N ALA A 89 10.34 3.42 -5.15
CA ALA A 89 10.27 3.43 -6.61
C ALA A 89 11.31 2.46 -7.22
N GLY A 90 12.53 2.43 -6.69
CA GLY A 90 13.56 1.46 -7.07
C GLY A 90 13.10 0.02 -6.89
N ALA A 91 12.50 -0.31 -5.75
CA ALA A 91 11.96 -1.64 -5.47
C ALA A 91 10.81 -2.01 -6.43
N MET A 92 9.90 -1.08 -6.73
CA MET A 92 8.83 -1.29 -7.72
C MET A 92 9.40 -1.57 -9.12
N ARG A 93 10.45 -0.85 -9.52
CA ARG A 93 11.14 -1.08 -10.80
C ARG A 93 11.79 -2.47 -10.86
N CYS A 94 12.42 -2.91 -9.78
CA CYS A 94 13.00 -4.26 -9.71
C CYS A 94 11.92 -5.33 -9.91
N LEU A 95 10.80 -5.22 -9.19
CA LEU A 95 9.67 -6.15 -9.36
C LEU A 95 9.11 -6.15 -10.78
N LEU A 96 8.92 -4.97 -11.38
CA LEU A 96 8.41 -4.86 -12.74
C LEU A 96 9.33 -5.51 -13.77
N ARG A 97 10.65 -5.37 -13.60
CA ARG A 97 11.62 -6.02 -14.47
C ARG A 97 11.49 -7.54 -14.43
N GLU A 98 11.12 -8.11 -13.28
CA GLU A 98 10.87 -9.55 -13.17
C GLU A 98 9.56 -10.01 -13.80
N CYS A 99 8.60 -9.10 -14.00
CA CYS A 99 7.38 -9.37 -14.75
C CYS A 99 7.61 -9.42 -16.27
N GLU A 100 8.74 -8.94 -16.77
CA GLU A 100 9.04 -8.91 -18.21
C GLU A 100 9.45 -10.29 -18.75
N PRO A 101 9.08 -10.66 -19.99
CA PRO A 101 8.31 -9.84 -20.94
C PRO A 101 6.81 -9.80 -20.63
N LEU A 102 6.23 -8.61 -20.59
CA LEU A 102 4.78 -8.43 -20.56
C LEU A 102 4.19 -8.56 -21.99
N PRO A 103 2.95 -9.05 -22.12
CA PRO A 103 2.28 -9.12 -23.41
C PRO A 103 1.99 -7.72 -23.97
N ASP A 104 2.14 -7.52 -25.28
CA ASP A 104 1.80 -6.25 -25.97
C ASP A 104 0.28 -5.97 -26.07
N HIS A 105 -0.53 -6.79 -25.40
CA HIS A 105 -2.00 -6.74 -25.41
C HIS A 105 -2.54 -7.02 -24.02
N GLY A 106 -3.77 -6.56 -23.77
CA GLY A 106 -4.53 -6.85 -22.56
C GLY A 106 -4.70 -5.69 -21.58
N GLY A 107 -4.07 -4.54 -21.81
CA GLY A 107 -4.45 -3.30 -21.14
C GLY A 107 -5.89 -2.90 -21.46
N ARG A 108 -6.48 -2.03 -20.64
CA ARG A 108 -7.89 -1.61 -20.79
C ARG A 108 -8.16 -0.91 -22.12
N THR A 109 -7.12 -0.38 -22.76
CA THR A 109 -7.17 0.28 -24.08
C THR A 109 -6.76 -0.63 -25.24
N GLY A 110 -6.48 -1.92 -24.98
CA GLY A 110 -6.08 -2.91 -25.97
C GLY A 110 -4.58 -3.05 -26.22
N GLY A 111 -3.74 -2.22 -25.57
CA GLY A 111 -2.27 -2.31 -25.61
C GLY A 111 -1.70 -3.14 -24.46
N ALA A 112 -0.46 -2.87 -24.04
CA ALA A 112 0.19 -3.54 -22.90
C ALA A 112 -0.64 -3.42 -21.59
N PRO A 113 -0.55 -4.39 -20.66
CA PRO A 113 -1.24 -4.36 -19.38
C PRO A 113 -1.08 -3.03 -18.64
N ASP A 114 -2.18 -2.54 -18.07
CA ASP A 114 -2.10 -1.41 -17.14
C ASP A 114 -1.38 -1.88 -15.86
N ILE A 115 -0.67 -0.96 -15.20
CA ILE A 115 0.09 -1.24 -13.99
C ILE A 115 -0.41 -0.36 -12.84
N MET A 116 -0.66 -0.98 -11.69
CA MET A 116 -1.13 -0.28 -10.49
C MET A 116 -0.33 -0.72 -9.26
N ALA A 117 0.11 0.24 -8.46
CA ALA A 117 0.83 -0.01 -7.23
C ALA A 117 -0.02 0.40 -6.01
N ALA A 118 -0.13 -0.51 -5.05
CA ALA A 118 -0.78 -0.29 -3.78
C ALA A 118 0.18 0.40 -2.79
N TYR A 119 -0.29 1.47 -2.14
CA TYR A 119 0.41 2.14 -1.05
C TYR A 119 -0.31 1.93 0.29
N PRO A 120 0.39 2.04 1.44
CA PRO A 120 -0.25 1.89 2.75
C PRO A 120 -1.36 2.92 2.97
N THR A 121 -2.59 2.46 3.24
CA THR A 121 -3.77 3.33 3.44
C THR A 121 -3.59 4.38 4.55
N ARG A 122 -2.70 4.12 5.50
CA ARG A 122 -2.39 5.05 6.59
C ARG A 122 -1.58 6.29 6.14
N TRP A 123 -1.00 6.28 4.95
CA TRP A 123 -0.23 7.41 4.44
C TRP A 123 -1.14 8.62 4.19
N ASP A 124 -0.62 9.80 4.50
CA ASP A 124 -1.28 11.04 4.13
C ASP A 124 -1.02 11.40 2.66
N SER A 125 -1.71 12.43 2.17
CA SER A 125 -1.56 12.88 0.78
C SER A 125 -0.14 13.37 0.46
N ALA A 126 0.63 13.84 1.44
CA ALA A 126 1.99 14.33 1.22
C ALA A 126 2.96 13.16 0.98
N ALA A 127 2.84 12.08 1.75
CA ALA A 127 3.59 10.84 1.53
C ALA A 127 3.27 10.22 0.16
N VAL A 128 1.99 10.17 -0.23
CA VAL A 128 1.57 9.67 -1.55
C VAL A 128 2.09 10.55 -2.69
N ALA A 129 2.05 11.88 -2.52
CA ALA A 129 2.61 12.81 -3.50
C ALA A 129 4.14 12.66 -3.63
N ALA A 130 4.85 12.48 -2.52
CA ALA A 130 6.28 12.25 -2.54
C ALA A 130 6.65 10.95 -3.28
N LEU A 131 5.85 9.88 -3.12
CA LEU A 131 6.01 8.66 -3.92
C LEU A 131 5.71 8.91 -5.40
N ARG A 132 4.67 9.67 -5.73
CA ARG A 132 4.36 10.05 -7.12
C ARG A 132 5.54 10.77 -7.78
N ASP A 133 6.12 11.75 -7.10
CA ASP A 133 7.28 12.49 -7.61
C ASP A 133 8.49 11.57 -7.83
N ALA A 134 8.71 10.59 -6.95
CA ALA A 134 9.79 9.61 -7.09
C ALA A 134 9.55 8.63 -8.27
N LEU A 135 8.30 8.21 -8.49
CA LEU A 135 7.93 7.41 -9.66
C LEU A 135 8.14 8.21 -10.95
N ASP A 136 7.75 9.48 -10.98
CA ASP A 136 7.93 10.35 -12.13
C ASP A 136 9.42 10.58 -12.44
N TYR A 137 10.24 10.83 -11.40
CA TYR A 137 11.70 10.92 -11.52
C TYR A 137 12.33 9.61 -12.03
N ALA A 138 11.69 8.48 -11.73
CA ALA A 138 12.09 7.16 -12.18
C ALA A 138 11.50 6.75 -13.54
N ASP A 139 10.92 7.67 -14.32
CA ASP A 139 10.24 7.36 -15.59
C ASP A 139 9.13 6.31 -15.47
N MET A 140 8.51 6.21 -14.28
CA MET A 140 7.42 5.29 -13.94
C MET A 140 6.08 5.99 -13.71
N SER A 141 5.90 7.16 -14.32
CA SER A 141 4.66 7.95 -14.25
C SER A 141 3.42 7.23 -14.79
N TYR A 142 3.63 6.16 -15.56
CA TYR A 142 2.57 5.27 -16.07
C TYR A 142 1.95 4.36 -15.00
N LEU A 143 2.57 4.20 -13.82
CA LEU A 143 2.00 3.43 -12.70
C LEU A 143 0.83 4.20 -12.08
N SER A 144 -0.35 3.61 -12.03
CA SER A 144 -1.43 4.14 -11.19
C SER A 144 -1.18 3.82 -9.72
N LEU A 145 -1.63 4.67 -8.80
CA LEU A 145 -1.53 4.42 -7.35
C LEU A 145 -2.93 4.18 -6.78
N VAL A 146 -3.04 3.24 -5.85
CA VAL A 146 -4.26 2.90 -5.12
C VAL A 146 -3.92 2.61 -3.66
N SER A 147 -4.82 2.85 -2.72
CA SER A 147 -4.54 2.42 -1.34
C SER A 147 -4.62 0.90 -1.22
N ASP A 148 -3.86 0.32 -0.29
CA ASP A 148 -3.90 -1.12 -0.06
C ASP A 148 -5.27 -1.60 0.44
N ALA A 149 -6.07 -0.74 1.08
CA ALA A 149 -7.43 -1.04 1.45
C ALA A 149 -8.37 -1.08 0.24
N GLU A 150 -8.29 -0.10 -0.67
CA GLU A 150 -9.09 -0.10 -1.90
C GLU A 150 -8.73 -1.28 -2.82
N ALA A 151 -7.46 -1.65 -2.85
CA ALA A 151 -6.99 -2.83 -3.56
C ALA A 151 -7.51 -4.12 -2.90
N ALA A 152 -7.35 -4.29 -1.59
CA ALA A 152 -7.85 -5.47 -0.88
C ALA A 152 -9.39 -5.62 -1.01
N ALA A 153 -10.12 -4.52 -0.99
CA ALA A 153 -11.56 -4.53 -1.27
C ALA A 153 -11.86 -4.97 -2.71
N ALA A 154 -11.07 -4.52 -3.70
CA ALA A 154 -11.26 -4.93 -5.09
C ALA A 154 -11.11 -6.44 -5.28
N TRP A 155 -10.12 -7.04 -4.62
CA TRP A 155 -9.97 -8.50 -4.60
C TRP A 155 -11.18 -9.19 -3.97
N PHE A 156 -11.62 -8.74 -2.79
CA PHE A 156 -12.79 -9.32 -2.13
C PHE A 156 -14.05 -9.20 -2.99
N GLU A 157 -14.24 -8.05 -3.61
CA GLU A 157 -15.40 -7.76 -4.47
C GLU A 157 -15.39 -8.55 -5.78
N SER A 158 -14.23 -8.91 -6.32
CA SER A 158 -14.14 -9.72 -7.55
C SER A 158 -14.33 -11.21 -7.29
N GLU A 159 -13.79 -11.72 -6.18
CA GLU A 159 -13.72 -13.17 -5.94
C GLU A 159 -14.80 -13.70 -5.00
N ILE A 160 -15.24 -12.90 -4.01
CA ILE A 160 -15.98 -13.42 -2.86
C ILE A 160 -17.35 -12.76 -2.70
N ALA A 161 -17.44 -11.46 -3.00
CA ALA A 161 -18.68 -10.73 -2.79
C ALA A 161 -19.80 -11.24 -3.72
N GLU A 162 -20.97 -11.52 -3.14
CA GLU A 162 -22.16 -11.82 -3.93
C GLU A 162 -22.72 -10.56 -4.60
N ARG A 163 -22.53 -9.41 -3.96
CA ARG A 163 -22.95 -8.09 -4.43
C ARG A 163 -21.80 -7.10 -4.24
N PRO A 164 -21.00 -6.81 -5.28
CA PRO A 164 -19.95 -5.80 -5.21
C PRO A 164 -20.49 -4.43 -4.82
N GLY A 165 -19.63 -3.59 -4.25
CA GLY A 165 -19.92 -2.21 -3.91
C GLY A 165 -20.68 -1.98 -2.60
N GLN A 166 -20.91 -3.04 -1.81
CA GLN A 166 -21.38 -2.90 -0.43
C GLN A 166 -20.29 -2.30 0.47
N LEU A 167 -20.65 -1.99 1.73
CA LEU A 167 -19.69 -1.51 2.71
C LEU A 167 -18.85 -2.67 3.22
N VAL A 168 -17.53 -2.60 3.02
CA VAL A 168 -16.55 -3.59 3.48
C VAL A 168 -15.57 -2.91 4.42
N GLY A 169 -15.27 -3.56 5.55
CA GLY A 169 -14.20 -3.12 6.45
C GLY A 169 -12.89 -3.79 6.08
N ILE A 170 -11.83 -3.02 5.87
CA ILE A 170 -10.48 -3.55 5.71
C ILE A 170 -9.74 -3.38 7.04
N TYR A 171 -9.30 -4.49 7.60
CA TYR A 171 -8.52 -4.55 8.83
C TYR A 171 -7.10 -5.01 8.50
N HIS A 172 -6.20 -4.05 8.28
CA HIS A 172 -4.81 -4.31 7.93
C HIS A 172 -3.94 -4.32 9.20
N VAL A 173 -3.22 -5.41 9.45
CA VAL A 173 -2.34 -5.55 10.62
C VAL A 173 -0.87 -5.52 10.20
N ASP A 174 -0.07 -4.76 10.93
CA ASP A 174 1.38 -4.74 10.77
C ASP A 174 2.07 -4.78 12.14
N ASP A 175 3.40 -4.88 12.16
CA ASP A 175 4.20 -5.01 13.39
C ASP A 175 4.03 -3.83 14.37
N THR A 176 3.47 -2.70 13.91
CA THR A 176 3.24 -1.51 14.73
C THR A 176 1.78 -1.37 15.20
N GLY A 177 0.88 -2.29 14.81
CA GLY A 177 -0.55 -2.24 15.13
C GLY A 177 -1.48 -2.41 13.92
N ALA A 178 -2.72 -1.90 14.01
CA ALA A 178 -3.76 -2.12 12.99
C ALA A 178 -4.24 -0.81 12.34
N THR A 179 -4.52 -0.87 11.04
CA THR A 179 -5.20 0.19 10.28
C THR A 179 -6.57 -0.32 9.86
N VAL A 180 -7.61 0.43 10.20
CA VAL A 180 -8.99 0.15 9.78
C VAL A 180 -9.41 1.16 8.74
N ALA A 181 -9.76 0.69 7.56
CA ALA A 181 -10.37 1.47 6.50
C ALA A 181 -11.75 0.91 6.17
N LEU A 182 -12.65 1.78 5.74
CA LEU A 182 -14.00 1.39 5.32
C LEU A 182 -14.10 1.70 3.84
N ILE A 183 -14.52 0.73 3.04
CA ILE A 183 -14.62 0.85 1.58
C ILE A 183 -16.08 0.66 1.18
N ARG A 184 -16.59 1.53 0.32
CA ARG A 184 -17.93 1.40 -0.25
C ARG A 184 -17.88 1.70 -1.74
N SER A 185 -18.47 0.84 -2.56
CA SER A 185 -18.44 1.01 -4.01
C SER A 185 -17.01 1.15 -4.58
N GLY A 186 -16.06 0.43 -3.98
CA GLY A 186 -14.66 0.43 -4.37
C GLY A 186 -13.87 1.70 -4.03
N VAL A 187 -14.36 2.58 -3.16
CA VAL A 187 -13.62 3.77 -2.73
C VAL A 187 -13.65 3.93 -1.21
N GLU A 188 -12.62 4.56 -0.67
CA GLU A 188 -12.56 4.87 0.76
C GLU A 188 -13.74 5.73 1.24
N ALA A 189 -14.45 5.20 2.22
CA ALA A 189 -15.51 5.87 2.94
C ALA A 189 -14.94 6.73 4.08
N GLY A 190 -14.24 7.79 3.72
CA GLY A 190 -13.63 8.72 4.66
C GLY A 190 -12.22 8.29 5.10
N LYS A 191 -11.75 8.83 6.22
CA LYS A 191 -10.38 8.61 6.71
C LYS A 191 -10.22 7.22 7.34
N ALA A 192 -9.08 6.57 7.08
CA ALA A 192 -8.66 5.39 7.82
C ALA A 192 -8.21 5.70 9.27
N PHE A 193 -8.36 4.71 10.14
CA PHE A 193 -8.04 4.79 11.57
C PHE A 193 -6.84 3.91 11.88
N ARG A 194 -5.79 4.53 12.42
CA ARG A 194 -4.60 3.81 12.89
C ARG A 194 -4.70 3.57 14.40
N PHE A 195 -4.44 2.33 14.79
CA PHE A 195 -4.37 1.88 16.17
C PHE A 195 -2.98 1.32 16.44
N SER A 196 -2.42 1.64 17.61
CA SER A 196 -1.19 0.99 18.10
C SER A 196 -1.43 -0.50 18.29
N SER A 197 -0.35 -1.27 18.40
CA SER A 197 -0.44 -2.69 18.73
C SER A 197 -1.22 -2.94 20.02
N GLY A 198 -1.99 -4.02 20.03
CA GLY A 198 -2.90 -4.38 21.11
C GLY A 198 -4.32 -3.81 20.96
N GLY A 199 -5.22 -4.24 21.85
CA GLY A 199 -6.65 -3.92 21.80
C GLY A 199 -7.48 -4.97 21.07
N SER A 200 -8.80 -4.81 21.13
CA SER A 200 -9.73 -5.74 20.46
C SER A 200 -9.96 -5.28 19.02
N PRO A 201 -9.79 -6.16 18.01
CA PRO A 201 -10.13 -5.85 16.61
C PRO A 201 -11.57 -5.32 16.46
N THR A 202 -12.49 -5.90 17.23
CA THR A 202 -13.90 -5.48 17.22
C THR A 202 -14.10 -4.07 17.77
N ALA A 203 -13.38 -3.68 18.83
CA ALA A 203 -13.46 -2.33 19.36
C ALA A 203 -12.89 -1.30 18.37
N GLN A 204 -11.81 -1.65 17.68
CA GLN A 204 -11.17 -0.80 16.67
C GLN A 204 -12.08 -0.59 15.45
N ILE A 205 -12.68 -1.66 14.93
CA ILE A 205 -13.65 -1.57 13.82
C ILE A 205 -14.91 -0.81 14.24
N ALA A 206 -15.44 -1.08 15.44
CA ALA A 206 -16.60 -0.34 15.96
C ALA A 206 -16.31 1.16 16.11
N THR A 207 -15.08 1.52 16.48
CA THR A 207 -14.65 2.93 16.56
C THR A 207 -14.65 3.58 15.17
N ALA A 208 -14.08 2.91 14.16
CA ALA A 208 -14.07 3.41 12.79
C ALA A 208 -15.49 3.57 12.22
N LEU A 209 -16.35 2.57 12.41
CA LEU A 209 -17.76 2.63 11.99
C LEU A 209 -18.53 3.76 12.69
N GLY A 210 -18.36 3.88 14.00
CA GLY A 210 -19.03 4.89 14.82
C GLY A 210 -18.68 6.31 14.42
N ALA A 211 -17.45 6.55 13.93
CA ALA A 211 -17.03 7.86 13.42
C ALA A 211 -17.85 8.33 12.20
N PHE A 212 -18.50 7.41 11.47
CA PHE A 212 -19.37 7.71 10.33
C PHE A 212 -20.85 7.40 10.60
N GLY A 213 -21.21 7.10 11.85
CA GLY A 213 -22.58 6.76 12.23
C GLY A 213 -23.06 5.40 11.71
N TRP A 214 -22.13 4.50 11.36
CA TRP A 214 -22.44 3.14 10.95
C TRP A 214 -22.40 2.17 12.12
N LEU A 215 -23.20 1.12 11.99
CA LEU A 215 -23.23 -0.02 12.89
C LEU A 215 -22.53 -1.21 12.22
N PRO A 216 -22.07 -2.21 13.00
CA PRO A 216 -21.50 -3.43 12.42
C PRO A 216 -22.45 -4.13 11.44
N SER A 217 -23.77 -4.03 11.64
CA SER A 217 -24.79 -4.56 10.73
C SER A 217 -24.85 -3.88 9.36
N ASN A 218 -24.14 -2.77 9.16
CA ASN A 218 -23.99 -2.13 7.86
C ASN A 218 -22.87 -2.76 7.03
N LEU A 219 -21.94 -3.52 7.64
CA LEU A 219 -20.89 -4.22 6.93
C LEU A 219 -21.45 -5.43 6.20
N ASP A 220 -21.05 -5.60 4.95
CA ASP A 220 -21.20 -6.86 4.22
C ASP A 220 -20.14 -7.87 4.68
N ALA A 221 -18.90 -7.39 4.82
CA ALA A 221 -17.78 -8.20 5.29
C ALA A 221 -16.68 -7.37 5.95
N VAL A 222 -15.77 -8.07 6.62
CA VAL A 222 -14.45 -7.57 7.02
C VAL A 222 -13.36 -8.41 6.37
N VAL A 223 -12.45 -7.76 5.67
CA VAL A 223 -11.26 -8.38 5.08
C VAL A 223 -10.06 -8.09 5.98
N VAL A 224 -9.40 -9.14 6.45
CA VAL A 224 -8.18 -9.05 7.25
C VAL A 224 -6.98 -9.25 6.33
N THR A 225 -6.06 -8.29 6.33
CA THR A 225 -4.78 -8.34 5.59
C THR A 225 -3.62 -8.07 6.53
N GLY A 226 -2.39 -8.30 6.05
CA GLY A 226 -1.19 -8.23 6.89
C GLY A 226 0.01 -7.60 6.16
N ASP A 227 0.93 -7.03 6.92
CA ASP A 227 2.30 -6.71 6.50
C ASP A 227 3.23 -7.02 7.69
N GLY A 228 4.52 -7.20 7.43
CA GLY A 228 5.52 -7.44 8.47
C GLY A 228 5.53 -8.86 9.03
N LEU A 229 6.20 -9.05 10.17
CA LEU A 229 6.35 -10.37 10.78
C LEU A 229 5.00 -10.95 11.23
N ILE A 230 4.06 -10.10 11.68
CA ILE A 230 2.73 -10.53 12.09
C ILE A 230 1.93 -11.19 10.95
N ALA A 231 2.18 -10.80 9.69
CA ALA A 231 1.49 -11.38 8.54
C ALA A 231 1.89 -12.84 8.28
N ARG A 232 3.05 -13.28 8.82
CA ARG A 232 3.52 -14.67 8.76
C ARG A 232 2.93 -15.56 9.84
N ASP A 233 2.31 -14.98 10.86
CA ASP A 233 1.57 -15.73 11.88
C ASP A 233 0.13 -15.95 11.42
N SER A 234 -0.06 -17.03 10.64
CA SER A 234 -1.38 -17.42 10.14
C SER A 234 -2.40 -17.60 11.28
N ALA A 235 -1.99 -18.17 12.42
CA ALA A 235 -2.88 -18.36 13.56
C ALA A 235 -3.35 -17.01 14.15
N ALA A 236 -2.45 -16.03 14.25
CA ALA A 236 -2.82 -14.68 14.69
C ALA A 236 -3.78 -13.98 13.71
N ILE A 237 -3.47 -14.01 12.41
CA ILE A 237 -4.29 -13.37 11.37
C ILE A 237 -5.70 -13.98 11.32
N HIS A 238 -5.82 -15.30 11.32
CA HIS A 238 -7.11 -15.98 11.39
C HIS A 238 -7.81 -15.74 12.75
N GLY A 239 -7.06 -15.63 13.84
CA GLY A 239 -7.59 -15.27 15.16
C GLY A 239 -8.29 -13.90 15.16
N PHE A 240 -7.75 -12.91 14.46
CA PHE A 240 -8.41 -11.61 14.28
C PHE A 240 -9.73 -11.74 13.51
N ALA A 241 -9.71 -12.43 12.36
CA ALA A 241 -10.91 -12.64 11.55
C ALA A 241 -12.01 -13.38 12.33
N ASN A 242 -11.66 -14.46 13.05
CA ASN A 242 -12.61 -15.22 13.86
C ASN A 242 -13.22 -14.36 14.98
N THR A 243 -12.39 -13.58 15.68
CA THR A 243 -12.84 -12.69 16.76
C THR A 243 -13.86 -11.67 16.23
N VAL A 244 -13.60 -11.08 15.06
CA VAL A 244 -14.51 -10.11 14.44
C VAL A 244 -15.80 -10.78 13.97
N GLY A 245 -15.69 -11.93 13.30
CA GLY A 245 -16.82 -12.67 12.77
C GLY A 245 -17.79 -13.13 13.86
N GLU A 246 -17.27 -13.72 14.94
CA GLU A 246 -18.08 -14.17 16.08
C GLU A 246 -18.77 -13.00 16.79
N LYS A 247 -18.07 -11.87 16.97
CA LYS A 247 -18.59 -10.75 17.76
C LYS A 247 -19.62 -9.91 17.01
N PHE A 248 -19.41 -9.69 15.72
CA PHE A 248 -20.29 -8.85 14.89
C PHE A 248 -21.33 -9.65 14.11
N GLY A 249 -21.16 -10.97 13.95
CA GLY A 249 -22.02 -11.77 13.09
C GLY A 249 -21.90 -11.38 11.61
N VAL A 250 -20.74 -10.85 11.20
CA VAL A 250 -20.45 -10.43 9.82
C VAL A 250 -19.46 -11.39 9.18
N ARG A 251 -19.52 -11.54 7.85
CA ARG A 251 -18.57 -12.37 7.11
C ARG A 251 -17.16 -11.79 7.30
N CYS A 252 -16.23 -12.60 7.80
CA CYS A 252 -14.84 -12.20 7.94
C CYS A 252 -13.96 -13.12 7.10
N VAL A 253 -13.08 -12.52 6.32
CA VAL A 253 -12.22 -13.25 5.37
C VAL A 253 -10.78 -12.79 5.55
N VAL A 254 -9.85 -13.72 5.53
CA VAL A 254 -8.42 -13.44 5.44
C VAL A 254 -8.04 -13.44 3.96
N GLY A 255 -7.31 -12.41 3.52
CA GLY A 255 -6.85 -12.34 2.14
C GLY A 255 -5.82 -13.43 1.77
N PRO A 256 -5.72 -13.85 0.50
CA PRO A 256 -4.82 -14.90 0.04
C PRO A 256 -3.39 -14.38 0.12
N GLY A 257 -2.58 -15.01 0.98
CA GLY A 257 -1.31 -14.42 1.41
C GLY A 257 -1.56 -13.02 1.97
N PRO A 258 -1.76 -12.82 3.29
CA PRO A 258 -2.15 -11.53 3.83
C PRO A 258 -1.31 -10.32 3.37
N GLU A 259 -0.04 -10.56 3.02
CA GLU A 259 0.92 -9.60 2.43
C GLU A 259 0.69 -9.30 0.93
N GLN A 260 0.13 -10.26 0.19
CA GLN A 260 -0.05 -10.24 -1.27
C GLN A 260 -1.40 -9.68 -1.70
N THR A 261 -2.40 -9.70 -0.80
CA THR A 261 -3.80 -9.36 -1.12
C THR A 261 -3.95 -7.99 -1.78
N ALA A 262 -3.17 -7.00 -1.36
CA ALA A 262 -3.18 -5.67 -1.94
C ALA A 262 -2.58 -5.64 -3.37
N ALA A 263 -1.50 -6.39 -3.63
CA ALA A 263 -0.93 -6.50 -4.96
C ALA A 263 -1.90 -7.21 -5.93
N LEU A 264 -2.55 -8.27 -5.48
CA LEU A 264 -3.56 -8.98 -6.26
C LEU A 264 -4.77 -8.08 -6.58
N GLY A 265 -5.28 -7.36 -5.59
CA GLY A 265 -6.35 -6.38 -5.78
C GLY A 265 -5.98 -5.24 -6.73
N ALA A 266 -4.74 -4.77 -6.68
CA ALA A 266 -4.21 -3.78 -7.61
C ALA A 266 -4.13 -4.34 -9.05
N ALA A 267 -3.74 -5.60 -9.23
CA ALA A 267 -3.72 -6.25 -10.54
C ALA A 267 -5.14 -6.37 -11.13
N ILE A 268 -6.12 -6.75 -10.30
CA ILE A 268 -7.54 -6.83 -10.67
C ILE A 268 -8.09 -5.45 -11.09
N ARG A 269 -7.76 -4.39 -10.36
CA ARG A 269 -8.11 -3.01 -10.73
C ARG A 269 -7.45 -2.57 -12.03
N ALA A 270 -6.16 -2.89 -12.21
CA ALA A 270 -5.41 -2.58 -13.41
C ALA A 270 -6.00 -3.30 -14.65
N ALA A 271 -6.42 -4.56 -14.49
CA ALA A 271 -7.17 -5.31 -15.49
C ALA A 271 -8.60 -4.77 -15.72
N GLY A 272 -9.01 -3.68 -15.06
CA GLY A 272 -10.25 -2.95 -15.36
C GLY A 272 -11.46 -3.27 -14.48
N PHE A 273 -11.31 -4.08 -13.43
CA PHE A 273 -12.41 -4.37 -12.52
C PHE A 273 -12.91 -3.09 -11.84
N ASN A 274 -14.23 -2.90 -11.85
CA ASN A 274 -14.90 -1.84 -11.12
C ASN A 274 -16.18 -2.40 -10.49
N PRO A 275 -16.32 -2.30 -9.15
CA PRO A 275 -17.44 -2.89 -8.42
C PRO A 275 -18.81 -2.28 -8.78
N THR A 276 -18.85 -1.11 -9.40
CA THR A 276 -20.10 -0.46 -9.82
C THR A 276 -20.59 -0.92 -11.20
N THR A 277 -19.74 -1.55 -12.01
CA THR A 277 -20.05 -1.87 -13.42
C THR A 277 -19.82 -3.33 -13.80
N HIS A 278 -19.03 -4.10 -13.06
CA HIS A 278 -18.75 -5.50 -13.37
C HIS A 278 -19.83 -6.46 -12.82
N ARG A 279 -20.30 -7.38 -13.67
CA ARG A 279 -21.08 -8.56 -13.24
C ARG A 279 -20.13 -9.65 -12.77
N VAL A 280 -20.45 -10.26 -11.63
CA VAL A 280 -19.63 -11.25 -10.94
C VAL A 280 -19.61 -12.56 -11.73
N THR A 281 -18.48 -12.87 -12.33
CA THR A 281 -18.03 -14.25 -12.54
C THR A 281 -16.69 -14.34 -11.83
N PRO A 282 -16.53 -15.19 -10.80
CA PRO A 282 -15.26 -15.34 -10.10
C PRO A 282 -14.14 -15.63 -11.09
N ILE A 283 -12.99 -14.97 -10.93
CA ILE A 283 -11.84 -15.16 -11.82
C ILE A 283 -11.29 -16.58 -11.64
N GLY A 284 -11.51 -17.17 -10.47
CA GLY A 284 -11.15 -18.56 -10.18
C GLY A 284 -9.72 -18.67 -9.69
N LEU A 285 -9.30 -17.76 -8.82
CA LEU A 285 -7.95 -17.74 -8.28
C LEU A 285 -7.66 -19.02 -7.50
N PRO A 286 -6.51 -19.68 -7.72
CA PRO A 286 -6.18 -20.91 -7.01
C PRO A 286 -5.91 -20.60 -5.54
N PRO A 287 -6.22 -21.53 -4.62
CA PRO A 287 -6.04 -21.34 -3.17
C PRO A 287 -4.57 -21.36 -2.70
N SER A 288 -3.59 -21.36 -3.59
CA SER A 288 -2.23 -21.83 -3.28
C SER A 288 -1.17 -20.73 -3.30
N TYR A 289 -1.07 -19.92 -2.23
CA TYR A 289 0.19 -19.21 -1.92
C TYR A 289 0.50 -19.16 -0.42
N ASP A 290 0.07 -20.18 0.34
CA ASP A 290 0.52 -20.44 1.73
C ASP A 290 2.01 -20.80 1.83
N VAL A 291 2.68 -21.01 0.69
CA VAL A 291 4.13 -21.23 0.61
C VAL A 291 4.73 -20.13 -0.25
N THR A 292 4.88 -18.95 0.33
CA THR A 292 5.98 -18.09 -0.09
C THR A 292 7.26 -18.83 0.26
N GLU A 293 7.97 -19.37 -0.74
CA GLU A 293 9.41 -19.66 -0.59
C GLU A 293 10.12 -18.31 -0.43
N VAL A 294 9.96 -17.70 0.75
CA VAL A 294 10.73 -16.54 1.18
C VAL A 294 12.08 -17.09 1.56
N ILE A 295 13.08 -16.78 0.74
CA ILE A 295 14.46 -17.13 0.99
C ILE A 295 14.88 -16.46 2.32
N ASP A 296 15.48 -17.23 3.22
CA ASP A 296 15.88 -16.88 4.60
C ASP A 296 16.89 -15.70 4.72
N ALA A 297 16.55 -14.50 4.27
CA ALA A 297 17.46 -13.34 4.34
C ALA A 297 17.33 -12.51 5.63
N VAL A 298 16.32 -12.78 6.48
CA VAL A 298 16.15 -12.08 7.77
C VAL A 298 16.40 -13.03 8.94
N VAL A 299 17.66 -13.47 9.07
CA VAL A 299 18.19 -13.89 10.37
C VAL A 299 18.97 -12.70 10.91
N GLY A 300 18.46 -12.10 11.99
CA GLY A 300 19.12 -10.98 12.66
C GLY A 300 20.57 -11.32 13.03
N GLU A 301 21.48 -10.39 12.81
CA GLU A 301 22.84 -10.53 13.33
C GLU A 301 22.80 -10.75 14.85
N PRO A 302 23.42 -11.82 15.37
CA PRO A 302 23.57 -11.97 16.81
C PRO A 302 24.55 -10.91 17.30
N VAL A 303 24.05 -10.02 18.16
CA VAL A 303 24.88 -9.11 18.96
C VAL A 303 26.01 -9.92 19.60
N PRO A 304 27.30 -9.58 19.35
CA PRO A 304 28.40 -10.35 19.91
C PRO A 304 28.36 -10.25 21.43
N SER A 305 28.05 -11.38 22.05
CA SER A 305 28.16 -11.56 23.49
C SER A 305 29.63 -11.52 23.85
N THR A 306 30.09 -10.41 24.44
CA THR A 306 31.41 -10.37 25.08
C THR A 306 31.37 -11.23 26.34
N SER A 307 31.58 -12.53 26.20
CA SER A 307 31.89 -13.44 27.31
C SER A 307 33.41 -13.54 27.44
N THR A 308 34.02 -12.55 28.08
CA THR A 308 35.36 -12.71 28.66
C THR A 308 35.26 -13.76 29.77
N THR A 309 35.87 -14.91 29.51
CA THR A 309 36.17 -15.94 30.50
C THR A 309 37.01 -15.35 31.62
N ALA A 310 36.42 -15.18 32.80
CA ALA A 310 37.16 -15.05 34.05
C ALA A 310 36.51 -15.97 35.10
N SER A 311 37.18 -17.07 35.36
CA SER A 311 36.90 -18.07 36.39
C SER A 311 36.67 -17.43 37.75
N ARG A 312 35.59 -17.82 38.45
CA ARG A 312 35.41 -17.54 39.88
C ARG A 312 35.18 -18.85 40.64
N PRO A 313 35.93 -19.14 41.72
CA PRO A 313 35.51 -20.17 42.66
C PRO A 313 34.48 -19.64 43.67
N ALA A 314 33.76 -20.60 44.23
CA ALA A 314 32.47 -20.50 44.91
C ALA A 314 32.41 -19.72 46.25
N THR A 315 31.15 -19.42 46.60
CA THR A 315 30.55 -19.35 47.96
C THR A 315 30.79 -18.12 48.86
N ARG A 316 29.73 -17.33 49.06
CA ARG A 316 29.05 -17.10 50.37
C ARG A 316 28.00 -15.99 50.29
N THR A 317 26.76 -16.31 50.68
CA THR A 317 25.82 -15.36 51.29
C THR A 317 26.25 -15.12 52.74
N PRO A 318 26.02 -13.91 53.32
CA PRO A 318 24.77 -13.68 54.04
C PRO A 318 24.22 -12.24 53.93
N ASN A 319 23.12 -12.05 54.66
CA ASN A 319 22.03 -11.06 54.60
C ASN A 319 22.39 -9.66 55.22
N PRO A 320 21.44 -8.79 55.62
CA PRO A 320 21.15 -7.47 55.02
C PRO A 320 21.47 -6.26 55.94
N ALA A 321 21.08 -5.06 55.47
CA ALA A 321 20.97 -3.76 56.16
C ALA A 321 22.20 -2.83 56.13
N SER A 322 22.03 -1.63 55.54
CA SER A 322 21.97 -0.38 56.32
C SER A 322 21.70 0.82 55.41
N ALA A 323 20.88 1.72 55.93
CA ALA A 323 20.52 3.02 55.39
C ALA A 323 21.63 4.08 55.53
N ALA A 324 21.48 5.18 54.76
CA ALA A 324 21.81 6.59 55.03
C ALA A 324 22.27 7.24 53.70
N ALA A 325 21.48 8.08 53.01
CA ALA A 325 21.11 9.47 53.33
C ALA A 325 22.33 10.40 53.50
N VAL A 326 22.58 11.29 52.51
CA VAL A 326 23.05 12.70 52.54
C VAL A 326 23.11 13.12 51.04
N GLY A 327 22.68 14.27 50.52
CA GLY A 327 22.13 15.52 51.03
C GLY A 327 22.20 16.58 49.92
N ALA A 328 21.14 17.39 49.82
CA ALA A 328 21.09 18.81 49.42
C ALA A 328 21.75 19.35 48.10
N SER A 329 20.84 19.74 47.18
CA SER A 329 20.77 20.94 46.28
C SER A 329 21.44 22.27 46.76
N PRO A 330 21.35 23.42 46.03
CA PRO A 330 21.35 23.74 44.58
C PRO A 330 22.15 25.05 44.22
N ALA A 331 22.28 25.39 42.92
CA ALA A 331 22.51 26.77 42.43
C ALA A 331 22.06 26.82 40.94
N ARG A 332 20.99 27.50 40.51
CA ARG A 332 20.56 28.92 40.50
C ARG A 332 21.17 29.78 39.36
N VAL A 333 20.35 29.92 38.31
CA VAL A 333 19.95 31.15 37.57
C VAL A 333 20.89 31.80 36.55
N SER A 334 20.39 31.84 35.31
CA SER A 334 20.24 32.99 34.37
C SER A 334 20.40 32.44 32.95
N GLY A 335 19.56 32.70 31.95
CA GLY A 335 18.62 33.78 31.68
C GLY A 335 18.72 34.03 30.16
N GLY A 336 17.60 34.26 29.47
CA GLY A 336 17.63 34.66 28.05
C GLY A 336 16.55 34.05 27.19
N THR A 337 15.31 34.50 27.39
CA THR A 337 14.20 34.37 26.45
C THR A 337 14.47 35.27 25.24
N ALA A 338 14.49 34.72 24.03
CA ALA A 338 14.39 35.49 22.79
C ALA A 338 13.29 34.89 21.92
N VAL A 339 12.17 35.61 21.88
CA VAL A 339 11.02 35.40 21.01
C VAL A 339 11.40 35.91 19.61
N ALA A 340 11.33 35.04 18.60
CA ALA A 340 11.46 35.43 17.20
C ALA A 340 10.05 35.50 16.57
N THR A 341 9.57 36.71 16.35
CA THR A 341 8.38 37.04 15.55
C THR A 341 8.68 36.86 14.05
N PRO A 342 7.75 36.31 13.25
CA PRO A 342 7.90 36.20 11.80
C PRO A 342 7.56 37.55 11.11
N PRO A 343 8.19 37.88 9.96
CA PRO A 343 7.80 39.07 9.19
C PRO A 343 6.57 38.79 8.31
N GLU A 344 5.63 39.75 8.33
CA GLU A 344 4.48 39.84 7.43
C GLU A 344 4.88 40.07 5.95
N PRO A 345 3.99 39.70 4.99
CA PRO A 345 4.30 39.67 3.57
C PRO A 345 4.22 41.05 2.89
N ARG A 346 5.18 41.32 2.01
CA ARG A 346 5.17 42.48 1.11
C ARG A 346 4.24 42.23 -0.08
N ALA A 347 3.25 43.10 -0.23
CA ALA A 347 2.43 43.23 -1.43
C ALA A 347 3.27 43.76 -2.61
N VAL A 348 3.12 43.14 -3.78
CA VAL A 348 3.53 43.66 -5.09
C VAL A 348 2.38 43.45 -6.07
N ALA A 349 2.25 44.44 -6.95
CA ALA A 349 1.08 44.83 -7.71
C ALA A 349 0.58 43.83 -8.76
N GLN A 350 -0.73 43.96 -9.00
CA GLN A 350 -1.48 43.43 -10.13
C GLN A 350 -0.99 44.05 -11.45
N SER A 351 -0.77 43.19 -12.45
CA SER A 351 -0.91 43.53 -13.87
C SER A 351 -1.87 42.50 -14.48
N GLY A 352 -3.04 42.98 -14.91
CA GLY A 352 -4.04 42.16 -15.58
C GLY A 352 -3.64 41.83 -17.00
N ASP A 353 -4.09 40.66 -17.46
CA ASP A 353 -4.59 40.49 -18.81
C ASP A 353 -5.71 39.45 -18.77
N GLU A 354 -6.91 39.89 -19.14
CA GLU A 354 -8.12 39.07 -19.29
C GLU A 354 -8.03 38.25 -20.58
N SER A 355 -8.16 36.92 -20.47
CA SER A 355 -8.71 36.11 -21.56
C SER A 355 -9.66 35.06 -21.00
N THR A 356 -10.92 35.45 -20.88
CA THR A 356 -12.06 34.55 -20.61
C THR A 356 -12.29 33.64 -21.81
N SER A 357 -11.97 32.35 -21.67
CA SER A 357 -12.52 31.29 -22.52
C SER A 357 -13.49 30.42 -21.71
N ASP A 358 -14.77 30.66 -21.94
CA ASP A 358 -15.91 29.99 -21.31
C ASP A 358 -15.99 28.49 -21.72
N PRO A 359 -15.98 27.53 -20.78
CA PRO A 359 -15.94 26.09 -21.08
C PRO A 359 -17.27 25.50 -21.56
N THR A 360 -18.33 26.31 -21.70
CA THR A 360 -19.68 25.83 -22.00
C THR A 360 -19.99 25.62 -23.50
N SER A 361 -19.14 26.08 -24.43
CA SER A 361 -19.39 25.93 -25.88
C SER A 361 -18.91 24.61 -26.50
N ARG A 362 -18.05 23.84 -25.81
CA ARG A 362 -17.56 22.55 -26.31
C ARG A 362 -18.53 21.38 -26.11
N ALA A 363 -19.56 21.54 -25.28
CA ALA A 363 -20.59 20.52 -25.11
C ALA A 363 -21.75 20.64 -26.13
N SER A 364 -22.02 21.84 -26.65
CA SER A 364 -23.16 22.09 -27.54
C SER A 364 -22.93 21.61 -28.98
N TRP A 365 -21.69 21.65 -29.49
CA TRP A 365 -21.40 21.17 -30.85
C TRP A 365 -21.45 19.64 -30.97
N LEU A 366 -21.07 18.90 -29.92
CA LEU A 366 -21.15 17.43 -29.90
C LEU A 366 -22.60 16.94 -29.92
N VAL A 367 -23.50 17.64 -29.22
CA VAL A 367 -24.95 17.33 -29.24
C VAL A 367 -25.56 17.65 -30.60
N ALA A 368 -25.18 18.77 -31.23
CA ALA A 368 -25.66 19.12 -32.57
C ALA A 368 -25.21 18.11 -33.64
N ALA A 369 -23.96 17.62 -33.57
CA ALA A 369 -23.44 16.62 -34.49
C ALA A 369 -24.13 15.26 -34.34
N ALA A 370 -24.44 14.83 -33.10
CA ALA A 370 -25.14 13.58 -32.84
C ALA A 370 -26.60 13.59 -33.34
N VAL A 371 -27.30 14.72 -33.19
CA VAL A 371 -28.68 14.89 -33.70
C VAL A 371 -28.70 14.89 -35.23
N GLY A 372 -27.71 15.52 -35.88
CA GLY A 372 -27.57 15.49 -37.34
C GLY A 372 -27.38 14.08 -37.89
N LEU A 373 -26.50 13.28 -37.27
CA LEU A 373 -26.24 11.90 -37.69
C LEU A 373 -27.48 11.00 -37.53
N ALA A 374 -28.23 11.18 -36.43
CA ALA A 374 -29.46 10.43 -36.17
C ALA A 374 -30.54 10.72 -37.23
N LEU A 375 -30.71 11.99 -37.63
CA LEU A 375 -31.68 12.36 -38.67
C LEU A 375 -31.31 11.81 -40.05
N VAL A 376 -30.02 11.76 -40.39
CA VAL A 376 -29.56 11.16 -41.64
C VAL A 376 -29.81 9.65 -41.64
N LEU A 377 -29.54 8.95 -40.53
CA LEU A 377 -29.83 7.52 -40.42
C LEU A 377 -31.33 7.21 -40.52
N VAL A 378 -32.19 8.02 -39.89
CA VAL A 378 -33.65 7.87 -40.00
C VAL A 378 -34.12 8.10 -41.44
N ALA A 379 -33.57 9.10 -42.14
CA ALA A 379 -33.90 9.35 -43.54
C ALA A 379 -33.45 8.19 -44.45
N ILE A 380 -32.27 7.62 -44.22
CA ILE A 380 -31.77 6.47 -44.98
C ILE A 380 -32.66 5.24 -44.75
N VAL A 381 -33.03 4.96 -43.50
CA VAL A 381 -33.94 3.85 -43.16
C VAL A 381 -35.32 4.06 -43.79
N PHE A 382 -35.83 5.29 -43.79
CA PHE A 382 -37.11 5.61 -44.42
C PHE A 382 -37.09 5.41 -45.94
N VAL A 383 -36.01 5.84 -46.62
CA VAL A 383 -35.85 5.63 -48.07
C VAL A 383 -35.73 4.15 -48.42
N LEU A 384 -35.05 3.35 -47.59
CA LEU A 384 -34.94 1.90 -47.75
C LEU A 384 -36.25 1.14 -47.51
N PHE A 385 -37.25 1.77 -46.90
CA PHE A 385 -38.55 1.14 -46.61
C PHE A 385 -39.65 1.55 -47.60
N VAL A 386 -39.43 2.61 -48.39
CA VAL A 386 -40.42 3.18 -49.31
C VAL A 386 -40.09 2.87 -50.79
N LEU A 387 -38.86 2.46 -51.08
CA LEU A 387 -38.44 1.83 -52.35
C LEU A 387 -38.45 0.30 -52.20
#